data_AF-A0A4V4IGQ4-F1
#
_entry.id   AF-A0A4V4IGQ4-F1
#
_cell.length_a   1.000
_cell.length_b   1.000
_cell.length_c   1.000
_cell.angle_alpha   90.00
_cell.angle_beta   90.00
_cell.angle_gamma   90.00
#
_symmetry.space_group_name_H-M   'P 1'
#
loop_
_entity.id
_entity.type
_entity.pdbx_description
1 polymer ?
#
loop_
_entity_poly.entity_id
_entity_poly.type
_entity_poly.pdbx_seq_one_letter_code
_entity_poly.pdbx_strand_id
1 'polypeptide(L)'
;MFALNRLTASAFHVFRYRSAPAIQSFWHGFTSTSSNYDDDKKQWRREYNARYYLENRERLREAKSKQYHKNIEKSRQKNNDYLDKMEKEDPERLERRVRQIREILASKYRDPEWRQRELIRRKQQYRDNHAYKQRLAIGNWLVRRCPDPGAFTWKTHTPIVYPEVVRHTCASCKIRRRRRRLWWRRNSTDPEKQTDSQDKDQTNPANPELFDCHGCYTKDMSDMGRLMPVGHEKHVFGIGMKSPTP
;
A
#
# COMPACT_ATOMS: atom_id res chain seq x y z
N MET A 1 24.94 -5.89 47.90
CA MET A 1 26.26 -5.73 47.27
C MET A 1 26.01 -5.13 45.89
N PHE A 2 26.46 -3.95 45.47
CA PHE A 2 27.49 -3.02 45.94
C PHE A 2 26.92 -1.58 45.96
N ALA A 3 27.40 -0.80 46.93
CA ALA A 3 27.24 0.64 47.02
C ALA A 3 28.34 1.34 46.23
N LEU A 4 28.09 2.56 45.74
CA LEU A 4 29.11 3.59 45.60
C LEU A 4 28.49 4.97 45.86
N ASN A 5 29.26 5.76 46.60
CA ASN A 5 28.90 6.92 47.41
C ASN A 5 29.33 8.24 46.73
N ARG A 6 28.63 9.32 47.10
CA ARG A 6 29.09 10.69 47.46
C ARG A 6 29.90 11.50 46.43
N LEU A 7 29.40 12.66 45.98
CA LEU A 7 29.45 14.00 46.61
C LEU A 7 30.87 14.54 46.84
N THR A 8 31.21 15.64 46.16
CA THR A 8 31.89 16.80 46.75
C THR A 8 31.62 18.08 45.95
N ALA A 9 31.45 19.17 46.70
CA ALA A 9 31.20 20.54 46.28
C ALA A 9 32.48 21.40 46.34
N SER A 10 32.52 22.51 45.62
CA SER A 10 33.24 23.76 45.95
C SER A 10 32.83 24.83 44.92
N ALA A 11 32.03 25.84 45.26
CA ALA A 11 32.32 27.00 46.10
C ALA A 11 33.40 27.93 45.50
N PHE A 12 32.96 29.05 44.90
CA PHE A 12 33.70 30.31 44.91
C PHE A 12 32.71 31.48 44.90
N HIS A 13 32.64 32.17 46.04
CA HIS A 13 32.05 33.49 46.21
C HIS A 13 33.20 34.45 46.50
N VAL A 14 33.39 35.51 45.70
CA VAL A 14 34.07 36.74 46.15
C VAL A 14 33.41 37.96 45.50
N PHE A 15 33.04 38.91 46.38
CA PHE A 15 32.60 40.32 46.27
C PHE A 15 33.12 41.11 45.03
N ARG A 16 32.52 42.23 44.56
CA ARG A 16 32.13 43.45 45.30
C ARG A 16 31.36 44.44 44.37
N TYR A 17 30.42 45.20 44.94
CA TYR A 17 29.72 46.34 44.31
C TYR A 17 30.66 47.52 43.95
N ARG A 18 30.42 48.20 42.82
CA ARG A 18 30.52 49.67 42.68
C ARG A 18 29.89 50.17 41.37
N SER A 19 29.15 51.26 41.48
CA SER A 19 28.31 51.93 40.48
C SER A 19 29.01 53.10 39.77
N ALA A 20 28.88 53.14 38.42
CA ALA A 20 28.85 54.28 37.45
C ALA A 20 30.03 55.30 37.39
N PRO A 21 30.24 56.13 36.32
CA PRO A 21 29.34 56.44 35.18
C PRO A 21 29.98 56.54 33.75
N ALA A 22 29.08 56.64 32.77
CA ALA A 22 29.13 57.36 31.49
C ALA A 22 30.43 57.35 30.63
N ILE A 23 30.40 56.60 29.52
CA ILE A 23 30.93 57.08 28.23
C ILE A 23 29.85 56.86 27.19
N GLN A 24 29.22 57.97 26.82
CA GLN A 24 28.28 58.10 25.72
C GLN A 24 29.10 58.18 24.44
N SER A 25 29.35 57.04 23.78
CA SER A 25 29.97 57.01 22.45
C SER A 25 28.92 56.73 21.39
N PHE A 26 28.62 57.81 20.66
CA PHE A 26 28.01 57.89 19.35
C PHE A 26 28.23 56.65 18.47
N TRP A 27 27.16 55.88 18.22
CA TRP A 27 26.98 55.05 17.02
C TRP A 27 25.51 55.10 16.60
N HIS A 28 25.05 56.28 16.18
CA HIS A 28 23.87 56.37 15.32
C HIS A 28 24.35 56.38 13.87
N GLY A 29 24.19 55.25 13.20
CA GLY A 29 24.42 55.18 11.77
C GLY A 29 24.65 53.75 11.32
N PHE A 30 23.68 53.22 10.55
CA PHE A 30 23.85 52.14 9.58
C PHE A 30 23.53 50.68 9.97
N THR A 31 22.31 50.39 10.45
CA THR A 31 21.72 49.04 10.31
C THR A 31 20.18 49.08 10.26
N SER A 32 19.57 49.66 9.21
CA SER A 32 18.10 49.56 9.05
C SER A 32 17.61 49.50 7.59
N THR A 33 18.39 48.88 6.71
CA THR A 33 17.93 48.59 5.33
C THR A 33 18.13 47.13 4.92
N SER A 34 18.98 46.37 5.63
CA SER A 34 19.22 44.96 5.34
C SER A 34 18.11 44.02 5.82
N SER A 35 17.40 44.37 6.90
CA SER A 35 16.35 43.50 7.48
C SER A 35 15.08 43.44 6.63
N ASN A 36 14.64 44.60 6.12
CA ASN A 36 13.39 44.71 5.37
C ASN A 36 13.51 44.03 3.99
N TYR A 37 14.66 44.13 3.32
CA TYR A 37 14.91 43.47 2.04
C TYR A 37 14.81 41.94 2.12
N ASP A 38 15.35 41.33 3.19
CA ASP A 38 15.30 39.89 3.40
C ASP A 38 13.88 39.41 3.77
N ASP A 39 13.11 40.21 4.48
CA ASP A 39 11.73 39.88 4.84
C ASP A 39 10.77 40.06 3.66
N ASP A 40 10.94 41.09 2.84
CA ASP A 40 10.20 41.28 1.58
C ASP A 40 10.48 40.13 0.60
N LYS A 41 11.74 39.69 0.50
CA LYS A 41 12.13 38.54 -0.33
C LYS A 41 11.57 37.23 0.19
N LYS A 42 11.46 37.04 1.51
CA LYS A 42 10.78 35.88 2.11
C LYS A 42 9.27 35.94 1.84
N GLN A 43 8.65 37.10 1.96
CA GLN A 43 7.22 37.28 1.70
C GLN A 43 6.90 37.00 0.23
N TRP A 44 7.66 37.56 -0.70
CA TRP A 44 7.52 37.28 -2.13
C TRP A 44 7.64 35.78 -2.44
N ARG A 45 8.60 35.08 -1.82
CA ARG A 45 8.74 33.61 -1.98
C ARG A 45 7.53 32.86 -1.44
N ARG A 46 6.94 33.29 -0.31
CA ARG A 46 5.73 32.67 0.25
C ARG A 46 4.55 32.86 -0.69
N GLU A 47 4.34 34.08 -1.20
CA GLU A 47 3.25 34.40 -2.14
C GLU A 47 3.42 33.70 -3.49
N TYR A 48 4.64 33.65 -4.02
CA TYR A 48 4.98 32.88 -5.21
C TYR A 48 4.71 31.39 -5.01
N ASN A 49 5.20 30.81 -3.92
CA ASN A 49 4.95 29.40 -3.62
C ASN A 49 3.45 29.12 -3.43
N ALA A 50 2.72 30.00 -2.73
CA ALA A 50 1.29 29.86 -2.53
C ALA A 50 0.53 29.85 -3.86
N ARG A 51 0.83 30.79 -4.76
CA ARG A 51 0.29 30.82 -6.13
C ARG A 51 0.66 29.56 -6.91
N TYR A 52 1.92 29.15 -6.88
CA TYR A 52 2.38 27.93 -7.51
C TYR A 52 1.60 26.70 -7.01
N TYR A 53 1.42 26.54 -5.70
CA TYR A 53 0.69 25.40 -5.12
C TYR A 53 -0.81 25.43 -5.45
N LEU A 54 -1.41 26.61 -5.57
CA LEU A 54 -2.81 26.77 -5.95
C LEU A 54 -3.01 26.46 -7.45
N GLU A 55 -2.22 27.08 -8.31
CA GLU A 55 -2.24 26.89 -9.77
C GLU A 55 -1.91 25.43 -10.17
N ASN A 56 -1.01 24.79 -9.43
CA ASN A 56 -0.55 23.43 -9.72
C ASN A 56 -1.15 22.36 -8.80
N ARG A 57 -2.22 22.68 -8.07
CA ARG A 57 -2.78 21.83 -7.00
C ARG A 57 -3.08 20.41 -7.47
N GLU A 58 -3.74 20.27 -8.62
CA GLU A 58 -4.12 18.96 -9.18
C GLU A 58 -2.90 18.17 -9.66
N ARG A 59 -2.01 18.81 -10.43
CA ARG A 59 -0.75 18.20 -10.88
C ARG A 59 0.10 17.71 -9.72
N LEU A 60 0.23 18.51 -8.65
CA LEU A 60 0.99 18.14 -7.46
C LEU A 60 0.31 17.01 -6.68
N ARG A 61 -1.02 16.99 -6.59
CA ARG A 61 -1.77 15.87 -6.01
C ARG A 61 -1.56 14.59 -6.79
N GLU A 62 -1.65 14.65 -8.11
CA GLU A 62 -1.44 13.49 -8.98
C GLU A 62 0.00 12.98 -8.89
N ALA A 63 1.00 13.88 -8.91
CA ALA A 63 2.40 13.53 -8.73
C ALA A 63 2.66 12.87 -7.37
N LYS A 64 2.11 13.44 -6.28
CA LYS A 64 2.18 12.85 -4.94
C LYS A 64 1.51 11.47 -4.90
N SER A 65 0.36 11.31 -5.54
CA SER A 65 -0.35 10.03 -5.63
C SER A 65 0.47 8.98 -6.39
N LYS A 66 1.03 9.33 -7.56
CA LYS A 66 1.92 8.48 -8.35
C LYS A 66 3.15 8.04 -7.53
N GLN A 67 3.78 8.99 -6.84
CA GLN A 67 4.94 8.70 -5.99
C GLN A 67 4.57 7.79 -4.81
N TYR A 68 3.45 8.05 -4.15
CA TYR A 68 2.94 7.22 -3.06
C TYR A 68 2.70 5.78 -3.52
N HIS A 69 2.02 5.58 -4.66
CA HIS A 69 1.78 4.25 -5.21
C HIS A 69 3.08 3.52 -5.59
N LYS A 70 4.03 4.23 -6.21
CA LYS A 70 5.37 3.69 -6.53
C LYS A 70 6.12 3.25 -5.28
N ASN A 71 6.05 4.04 -4.20
CA ASN A 71 6.70 3.71 -2.93
C ASN A 71 6.05 2.48 -2.25
N ILE A 72 4.72 2.37 -2.31
CA ILE A 72 4.01 1.17 -1.83
C ILE A 72 4.46 -0.07 -2.60
N GLU A 73 4.55 0.02 -3.92
CA GLU A 73 4.94 -1.11 -4.77
C GLU A 73 6.37 -1.57 -4.47
N LYS A 74 7.31 -0.62 -4.37
CA LYS A 74 8.69 -0.89 -3.93
C LYS A 74 8.75 -1.53 -2.55
N SER A 75 7.97 -1.04 -1.59
CA SER A 75 7.92 -1.59 -0.23
C SER A 75 7.41 -3.04 -0.22
N ARG A 76 6.36 -3.32 -1.01
CA ARG A 76 5.82 -4.67 -1.17
C ARG A 76 6.86 -5.63 -1.77
N GLN A 77 7.58 -5.18 -2.79
CA GLN A 77 8.62 -5.99 -3.43
C GLN A 77 9.74 -6.32 -2.43
N LYS A 78 10.30 -5.31 -1.76
CA LYS A 78 11.34 -5.50 -0.73
C LYS A 78 10.91 -6.49 0.36
N ASN A 79 9.66 -6.38 0.84
CA ASN A 79 9.15 -7.30 1.85
C ASN A 79 9.03 -8.73 1.32
N ASN A 80 8.62 -8.92 0.07
CA ASN A 80 8.63 -10.24 -0.55
C ASN A 80 10.06 -10.78 -0.67
N ASP A 81 10.99 -10.01 -1.21
CA ASP A 81 12.38 -10.46 -1.38
C ASP A 81 12.97 -10.90 -0.02
N TYR A 82 12.72 -10.11 1.03
CA TYR A 82 13.12 -10.44 2.40
C TYR A 82 12.48 -11.75 2.90
N LEU A 83 11.17 -11.94 2.69
CA LEU A 83 10.50 -13.18 3.05
C LEU A 83 11.01 -14.37 2.21
N ASP A 84 11.47 -14.17 0.97
CA ASP A 84 11.91 -15.25 0.06
C ASP A 84 13.31 -15.69 0.51
N LYS A 85 14.14 -14.72 0.87
CA LYS A 85 15.44 -14.95 1.50
C LYS A 85 15.30 -15.72 2.81
N MET A 86 14.44 -15.27 3.73
CA MET A 86 14.21 -15.99 5.00
C MET A 86 13.71 -17.42 4.78
N GLU A 87 12.80 -17.63 3.83
CA GLU A 87 12.27 -18.97 3.58
C GLU A 87 13.33 -19.95 3.08
N LYS A 88 14.30 -19.46 2.29
CA LYS A 88 15.41 -20.27 1.79
C LYS A 88 16.49 -20.52 2.85
N GLU A 89 16.80 -19.52 3.65
CA GLU A 89 17.91 -19.56 4.61
C GLU A 89 17.51 -20.18 5.96
N ASP A 90 16.30 -19.89 6.45
CA ASP A 90 15.83 -20.27 7.79
C ASP A 90 14.29 -20.38 7.81
N PRO A 91 13.74 -21.51 7.33
CA PRO A 91 12.30 -21.71 7.26
C PRO A 91 11.64 -21.72 8.65
N GLU A 92 12.33 -22.20 9.69
CA GLU A 92 11.81 -22.22 11.06
C GLU A 92 11.62 -20.82 11.63
N ARG A 93 12.55 -19.89 11.35
CA ARG A 93 12.38 -18.48 11.72
C ARG A 93 11.20 -17.84 11.01
N LEU A 94 10.98 -18.16 9.74
CA LEU A 94 9.79 -17.70 9.02
C LEU A 94 8.52 -18.23 9.69
N GLU A 95 8.49 -19.52 10.05
CA GLU A 95 7.33 -20.13 10.71
C GLU A 95 7.05 -19.48 12.08
N ARG A 96 8.07 -19.30 12.93
CA ARG A 96 7.96 -18.60 14.21
C ARG A 96 7.39 -17.20 14.04
N ARG A 97 7.88 -16.44 13.05
CA ARG A 97 7.34 -15.11 12.75
C ARG A 97 5.87 -15.16 12.34
N VAL A 98 5.49 -16.11 11.48
CA VAL A 98 4.08 -16.28 11.07
C VAL A 98 3.20 -16.65 12.27
N ARG A 99 3.68 -17.50 13.18
CA ARG A 99 3.00 -17.87 14.43
C ARG A 99 2.79 -16.67 15.34
N GLN A 100 3.84 -15.89 15.61
CA GLN A 100 3.76 -14.66 16.40
C GLN A 100 2.76 -13.66 15.81
N ILE A 101 2.76 -13.47 14.48
CA ILE A 101 1.79 -12.59 13.82
C ILE A 101 0.35 -13.10 14.02
N ARG A 102 0.12 -14.42 13.93
CA ARG A 102 -1.20 -15.01 14.18
C ARG A 102 -1.64 -14.79 15.62
N GLU A 103 -0.75 -14.96 16.59
CA GLU A 103 -1.02 -14.75 18.01
C GLU A 103 -1.34 -13.28 18.32
N ILE A 104 -0.56 -12.34 17.76
CA ILE A 104 -0.81 -10.89 17.90
C ILE A 104 -2.19 -10.54 17.32
N LEU A 105 -2.53 -11.06 16.13
CA LEU A 105 -3.84 -10.84 15.53
C LEU A 105 -4.96 -11.45 16.36
N ALA A 106 -4.80 -12.69 16.83
CA ALA A 106 -5.78 -13.36 17.69
C ALA A 106 -6.01 -12.58 18.98
N SER A 107 -4.94 -12.04 19.59
CA SER A 107 -5.02 -11.17 20.76
C SER A 107 -5.88 -9.94 20.50
N LYS A 108 -5.65 -9.23 19.38
CA LYS A 108 -6.47 -8.08 18.97
C LYS A 108 -7.94 -8.46 18.75
N TYR A 109 -8.21 -9.63 18.19
CA TYR A 109 -9.59 -10.08 17.97
C TYR A 109 -10.31 -10.47 19.27
N ARG A 110 -9.59 -10.81 20.34
CA ARG A 110 -10.18 -11.07 21.67
C ARG A 110 -10.70 -9.80 22.34
N ASP A 111 -10.09 -8.65 22.07
CA ASP A 111 -10.56 -7.35 22.54
C ASP A 111 -11.87 -6.94 21.83
N PRO A 112 -13.01 -6.88 22.56
CA PRO A 112 -14.30 -6.52 21.97
C PRO A 112 -14.36 -5.07 21.49
N GLU A 113 -13.67 -4.14 22.17
CA GLU A 113 -13.62 -2.72 21.78
C GLU A 113 -12.85 -2.52 20.49
N TRP A 114 -11.69 -3.18 20.38
CA TRP A 114 -10.92 -3.18 19.14
C TRP A 114 -11.74 -3.75 17.98
N ARG A 115 -12.43 -4.88 18.22
CA ARG A 115 -13.29 -5.52 17.22
C ARG A 115 -14.41 -4.57 16.76
N GLN A 116 -15.09 -3.90 17.68
CA GLN A 116 -16.17 -2.96 17.34
C GLN A 116 -15.66 -1.75 16.55
N ARG A 117 -14.54 -1.15 16.96
CA ARG A 117 -13.89 -0.05 16.23
C ARG A 117 -13.48 -0.48 14.82
N GLU A 118 -12.89 -1.66 14.69
CA GLU A 118 -12.48 -2.20 13.39
C GLU A 118 -13.68 -2.50 12.49
N LEU A 119 -14.80 -3.00 13.03
CA LEU A 119 -16.05 -3.18 12.29
C LEU A 119 -16.62 -1.86 11.78
N ILE A 120 -16.64 -0.82 12.61
CA ILE A 120 -17.08 0.54 12.21
C ILE A 120 -16.17 1.10 11.13
N ARG A 121 -14.85 1.04 11.33
CA ARG A 121 -13.85 1.49 10.35
C ARG A 121 -14.02 0.78 9.01
N ARG A 122 -14.21 -0.53 9.04
CA ARG A 122 -14.49 -1.34 7.83
C ARG A 122 -15.80 -0.92 7.19
N LYS A 123 -16.89 -0.80 7.94
CA LYS A 123 -18.19 -0.34 7.43
C LYS A 123 -18.06 1.01 6.72
N GLN A 124 -17.35 1.96 7.30
CA GLN A 124 -17.10 3.27 6.68
C GLN A 124 -16.28 3.15 5.40
N GLN A 125 -15.15 2.43 5.46
CA GLN A 125 -14.31 2.18 4.28
C GLN A 125 -15.09 1.49 3.15
N TYR A 126 -16.01 0.58 3.50
CA TYR A 126 -16.88 -0.08 2.54
C TYR A 126 -17.94 0.86 1.99
N ARG A 127 -18.60 1.69 2.81
CA ARG A 127 -19.63 2.65 2.36
C ARG A 127 -19.13 3.52 1.21
N ASP A 128 -17.94 4.07 1.36
CA ASP A 128 -17.46 5.15 0.49
C ASP A 128 -16.70 4.66 -0.76
N ASN A 129 -16.42 3.35 -0.88
CA ASN A 129 -15.59 2.80 -1.97
C ASN A 129 -16.30 1.69 -2.76
N HIS A 130 -17.16 2.10 -3.69
CA HIS A 130 -17.91 1.18 -4.56
C HIS A 130 -16.98 0.29 -5.42
N ALA A 131 -15.92 0.85 -6.00
CA ALA A 131 -14.97 0.09 -6.82
C ALA A 131 -14.28 -1.04 -6.03
N TYR A 132 -13.88 -0.76 -4.78
CA TYR A 132 -13.30 -1.76 -3.89
C TYR A 132 -14.30 -2.86 -3.51
N LYS A 133 -15.57 -2.50 -3.26
CA LYS A 133 -16.65 -3.47 -2.99
C LYS A 133 -16.86 -4.41 -4.18
N GLN A 134 -17.00 -3.88 -5.38
CA GLN A 134 -17.20 -4.68 -6.59
C GLN A 134 -16.03 -5.64 -6.82
N ARG A 135 -14.78 -5.14 -6.70
CA ARG A 135 -13.59 -5.98 -6.74
C ARG A 135 -13.66 -7.16 -5.77
N LEU A 136 -13.96 -6.90 -4.50
CA LEU A 136 -14.08 -7.96 -3.50
C LEU A 136 -15.23 -8.92 -3.78
N ALA A 137 -16.35 -8.41 -4.30
CA ALA A 137 -17.51 -9.22 -4.63
C ALA A 137 -17.20 -10.20 -5.77
N ILE A 138 -16.55 -9.74 -6.85
CA ILE A 138 -16.07 -10.59 -7.95
C ILE A 138 -15.15 -11.68 -7.41
N GLY A 139 -14.14 -11.30 -6.62
CA GLY A 139 -13.19 -12.26 -6.04
C GLY A 139 -13.87 -13.29 -5.13
N ASN A 140 -14.82 -12.86 -4.30
CA ASN A 140 -15.56 -13.75 -3.42
C ASN A 140 -16.51 -14.68 -4.18
N TRP A 141 -17.18 -14.17 -5.22
CA TRP A 141 -18.03 -14.98 -6.09
C TRP A 141 -17.21 -16.09 -6.74
N LEU A 142 -16.13 -15.76 -7.42
CA LEU A 142 -15.27 -16.73 -8.11
C LEU A 142 -14.68 -17.77 -7.15
N VAL A 143 -14.24 -17.37 -5.95
CA VAL A 143 -13.55 -18.28 -5.02
C VAL A 143 -14.50 -19.13 -4.19
N ARG A 144 -15.69 -18.64 -3.86
CA ARG A 144 -16.56 -19.27 -2.83
C ARG A 144 -17.92 -19.71 -3.34
N ARG A 145 -18.42 -19.11 -4.43
CA ARG A 145 -19.81 -19.29 -4.87
C ARG A 145 -19.91 -19.83 -6.30
N CYS A 146 -18.84 -19.73 -7.08
CA CYS A 146 -18.76 -20.22 -8.43
C CYS A 146 -18.05 -21.59 -8.41
N PRO A 147 -18.76 -22.70 -8.67
CA PRO A 147 -18.15 -24.03 -8.67
C PRO A 147 -17.12 -24.20 -9.79
N ASP A 148 -17.46 -23.72 -11.00
CA ASP A 148 -16.57 -23.74 -12.16
C ASP A 148 -16.46 -22.35 -12.81
N PRO A 149 -15.48 -21.53 -12.38
CA PRO A 149 -15.19 -20.25 -13.03
C PRO A 149 -14.76 -20.36 -14.49
N GLY A 150 -14.25 -21.52 -14.91
CA GLY A 150 -13.76 -21.79 -16.26
C GLY A 150 -14.87 -22.08 -17.26
N ALA A 151 -16.07 -22.47 -16.80
CA ALA A 151 -17.24 -22.69 -17.63
C ALA A 151 -17.71 -21.42 -18.35
N PHE A 152 -17.43 -20.25 -17.78
CA PHE A 152 -17.78 -18.98 -18.41
C PHE A 152 -16.81 -18.63 -19.54
N THR A 153 -17.33 -18.02 -20.61
CA THR A 153 -16.49 -17.43 -21.66
C THR A 153 -15.96 -16.08 -21.20
N TRP A 154 -14.64 -15.99 -21.01
CA TRP A 154 -13.96 -14.76 -20.64
C TRP A 154 -13.24 -14.13 -21.82
N LYS A 155 -13.28 -12.79 -21.90
CA LYS A 155 -12.76 -12.04 -23.04
C LYS A 155 -11.23 -12.04 -23.12
N THR A 156 -10.58 -11.64 -22.02
CA THR A 156 -9.13 -11.39 -22.00
C THR A 156 -8.37 -12.34 -21.08
N HIS A 157 -9.01 -12.82 -20.01
CA HIS A 157 -8.37 -13.66 -19.01
C HIS A 157 -9.34 -14.68 -18.46
N THR A 158 -8.89 -15.91 -18.27
CA THR A 158 -9.65 -16.96 -17.58
C THR A 158 -9.25 -17.02 -16.10
N PRO A 159 -10.21 -16.96 -15.16
CA PRO A 159 -9.93 -17.12 -13.74
C PRO A 159 -9.62 -18.59 -13.42
N ILE A 160 -8.55 -18.80 -12.67
CA ILE A 160 -8.16 -20.11 -12.14
C ILE A 160 -8.19 -20.03 -10.62
N VAL A 161 -9.00 -20.88 -10.01
CA VAL A 161 -9.14 -20.99 -8.56
C VAL A 161 -8.52 -22.32 -8.12
N TYR A 162 -7.33 -22.24 -7.53
CA TYR A 162 -6.65 -23.40 -7.00
C TYR A 162 -7.29 -23.88 -5.69
N PRO A 163 -7.30 -25.21 -5.42
CA PRO A 163 -7.76 -25.74 -4.13
C PRO A 163 -6.90 -25.19 -2.98
N GLU A 164 -5.59 -25.12 -3.19
CA GLU A 164 -4.62 -24.60 -2.24
C GLU A 164 -4.06 -23.23 -2.65
N VAL A 165 -3.37 -22.57 -1.71
CA VAL A 165 -2.70 -21.31 -2.01
C VAL A 165 -1.46 -21.55 -2.85
N VAL A 166 -1.44 -20.99 -4.06
CA VAL A 166 -0.30 -21.11 -4.97
C VAL A 166 0.49 -19.80 -5.07
N ARG A 167 1.73 -19.92 -5.54
CA ARG A 167 2.64 -18.80 -5.76
C ARG A 167 2.80 -18.57 -7.25
N HIS A 168 2.41 -17.38 -7.70
CA HIS A 168 2.75 -16.90 -9.03
C HIS A 168 3.37 -15.50 -8.94
N THR A 169 4.11 -15.14 -9.97
CA THR A 169 4.54 -13.76 -10.20
C THR A 169 3.54 -13.10 -11.14
N CYS A 170 3.00 -11.96 -10.73
CA CYS A 170 2.01 -11.24 -11.52
C CYS A 170 2.66 -10.62 -12.77
N ALA A 171 2.15 -10.92 -13.95
CA ALA A 171 2.64 -10.39 -15.22
C ALA A 171 2.59 -8.85 -15.27
N SER A 172 1.52 -8.24 -14.74
CA SER A 172 1.32 -6.78 -14.79
C SER A 172 2.14 -6.00 -13.77
N CYS A 173 2.27 -6.49 -12.53
CA CYS A 173 2.97 -5.74 -11.48
C CYS A 173 4.33 -6.33 -11.10
N LYS A 174 4.72 -7.46 -11.68
CA LYS A 174 5.96 -8.19 -11.41
C LYS A 174 6.17 -8.58 -9.94
N ILE A 175 5.17 -8.39 -9.09
CA ILE A 175 5.18 -8.78 -7.68
C ILE A 175 4.84 -10.26 -7.56
N ARG A 176 5.72 -11.02 -6.92
CA ARG A 176 5.46 -12.40 -6.48
C ARG A 176 4.42 -12.42 -5.37
N ARG A 177 3.28 -13.09 -5.57
CA ARG A 177 2.22 -13.21 -4.54
C ARG A 177 2.25 -14.61 -3.95
N ARG A 178 2.32 -14.72 -2.62
CA ARG A 178 2.53 -16.01 -1.94
C ARG A 178 1.30 -16.73 -1.39
N ARG A 179 0.15 -16.05 -1.33
CA ARG A 179 -1.04 -16.54 -0.60
C ARG A 179 -2.32 -16.22 -1.37
N ARG A 180 -2.41 -16.69 -2.61
CA ARG A 180 -3.55 -16.46 -3.49
C ARG A 180 -4.03 -17.78 -4.08
N ARG A 181 -5.33 -18.04 -3.94
CA ARG A 181 -6.01 -19.15 -4.64
C ARG A 181 -6.51 -18.73 -6.02
N LEU A 182 -6.93 -17.47 -6.17
CA LEU A 182 -7.42 -16.92 -7.42
C LEU A 182 -6.32 -16.22 -8.22
N TRP A 183 -6.15 -16.64 -9.46
CA TRP A 183 -5.28 -16.05 -10.47
C TRP A 183 -6.02 -15.88 -11.79
N TRP A 184 -5.56 -14.95 -12.63
CA TRP A 184 -6.13 -14.67 -13.94
C TRP A 184 -5.11 -15.04 -15.01
N ARG A 185 -5.36 -16.14 -15.73
CA ARG A 185 -4.52 -16.52 -16.86
C ARG A 185 -4.91 -15.70 -18.07
N ARG A 186 -3.94 -15.07 -18.74
CA ARG A 186 -4.14 -14.39 -20.01
C ARG A 186 -4.55 -15.38 -21.08
N ASN A 187 -5.55 -15.01 -21.88
CA ASN A 187 -5.91 -15.78 -23.07
C ASN A 187 -4.83 -15.50 -24.12
N SER A 188 -4.22 -16.55 -24.69
CA SER A 188 -3.31 -16.38 -25.83
C SER A 188 -4.09 -15.87 -27.03
N THR A 189 -3.59 -14.85 -27.72
CA THR A 189 -4.12 -14.39 -29.02
C THR A 189 -3.73 -15.33 -30.17
N ASP A 190 -2.71 -16.15 -29.98
CA ASP A 190 -2.22 -17.10 -30.99
C ASP A 190 -2.74 -18.51 -30.66
N PRO A 191 -3.64 -19.10 -31.49
CA PRO A 191 -4.14 -20.45 -31.27
C PRO A 191 -3.07 -21.55 -31.44
N GLU A 192 -2.01 -21.30 -32.22
CA GLU A 192 -0.89 -22.25 -32.40
C GLU A 192 -0.02 -22.42 -31.15
N LYS A 193 0.04 -21.41 -30.26
CA LYS A 193 0.75 -21.54 -28.96
C LYS A 193 -0.10 -22.22 -27.89
N GLN A 194 -1.36 -22.57 -28.17
CA GLN A 194 -2.18 -23.34 -27.24
C GLN A 194 -1.94 -24.84 -27.38
N THR A 195 -1.52 -25.33 -28.55
CA THR A 195 -1.33 -26.77 -28.83
C THR A 195 0.02 -27.30 -28.36
N ASP A 196 1.08 -26.48 -28.36
CA ASP A 196 2.37 -26.87 -27.77
C ASP A 196 2.36 -26.80 -26.23
N SER A 197 1.34 -26.18 -25.66
CA SER A 197 1.06 -26.18 -24.23
C SER A 197 -0.04 -27.18 -23.85
N GLN A 198 0.00 -28.37 -24.46
CA GLN A 198 -0.33 -29.60 -23.73
C GLN A 198 0.76 -29.87 -22.65
N ASP A 199 1.14 -28.82 -21.92
CA ASP A 199 1.91 -28.93 -20.70
C ASP A 199 1.03 -29.73 -19.75
N LYS A 200 1.36 -31.01 -19.63
CA LYS A 200 0.94 -31.92 -18.55
C LYS A 200 1.32 -31.40 -17.16
N ASP A 201 1.83 -30.18 -17.08
CA ASP A 201 2.27 -29.48 -15.90
C ASP A 201 1.48 -28.16 -15.76
N GLN A 202 0.16 -28.25 -15.59
CA GLN A 202 -0.69 -27.15 -15.08
C GLN A 202 -0.22 -26.59 -13.72
N THR A 203 0.80 -27.22 -13.15
CA THR A 203 1.52 -26.87 -11.94
C THR A 203 2.78 -26.06 -12.16
N ASN A 204 3.26 -25.81 -13.39
CA ASN A 204 4.52 -25.08 -13.58
C ASN A 204 4.36 -23.60 -13.14
N PRO A 205 4.81 -23.20 -11.93
CA PRO A 205 4.52 -21.89 -11.32
C PRO A 205 5.40 -20.77 -11.88
N ALA A 206 6.14 -21.05 -12.97
CA ALA A 206 7.33 -20.34 -13.35
C ALA A 206 7.19 -19.52 -14.64
N ASN A 207 6.03 -19.48 -15.31
CA ASN A 207 5.82 -18.52 -16.40
C ASN A 207 5.16 -17.22 -15.88
N PRO A 208 5.96 -16.20 -15.48
CA PRO A 208 5.45 -14.95 -14.92
C PRO A 208 4.68 -14.11 -15.93
N GLU A 209 4.70 -14.44 -17.22
CA GLU A 209 4.04 -13.66 -18.27
C GLU A 209 2.57 -14.04 -18.48
N LEU A 210 2.18 -15.22 -17.98
CA LEU A 210 0.85 -15.78 -18.23
C LEU A 210 -0.20 -15.35 -17.20
N PHE A 211 0.19 -15.05 -15.96
CA PHE A 211 -0.75 -14.88 -14.84
C PHE A 211 -0.78 -13.47 -14.26
N ASP A 212 -1.97 -12.91 -14.13
CA ASP A 212 -2.22 -11.67 -13.41
C ASP A 212 -2.89 -11.92 -12.05
N CYS A 213 -2.47 -11.14 -11.05
CA CYS A 213 -3.11 -11.19 -9.75
C CYS A 213 -4.48 -10.48 -9.83
N HIS A 214 -5.45 -10.94 -9.03
CA HIS A 214 -6.81 -10.38 -9.05
C HIS A 214 -6.87 -8.86 -8.89
N GLY A 215 -5.99 -8.27 -8.07
CA GLY A 215 -5.94 -6.81 -7.89
C GLY A 215 -5.41 -6.04 -9.11
N CYS A 216 -4.59 -6.66 -9.95
CA CYS A 216 -4.13 -6.07 -11.21
C CYS A 216 -5.18 -6.23 -12.30
N TYR A 217 -5.77 -7.42 -12.42
CA TYR A 217 -6.86 -7.67 -13.36
C TYR A 217 -8.03 -6.70 -13.14
N THR A 218 -8.44 -6.50 -11.89
CA THR A 218 -9.54 -5.58 -11.49
C THR A 218 -9.06 -4.16 -11.15
N LYS A 219 -7.85 -3.77 -11.59
CA LYS A 219 -7.28 -2.45 -11.23
C LYS A 219 -8.18 -1.33 -11.73
N ASP A 220 -8.58 -1.44 -12.99
CA ASP A 220 -9.53 -0.54 -13.62
C ASP A 220 -10.94 -1.11 -13.48
N MET A 221 -11.72 -0.49 -12.58
CA MET A 221 -13.11 -0.86 -12.27
C MET A 221 -14.12 -0.04 -13.07
N SER A 222 -13.67 0.91 -13.90
CA SER A 222 -14.56 1.73 -14.72
C SER A 222 -15.21 0.92 -15.84
N ASP A 223 -14.52 -0.11 -16.33
CA ASP A 223 -14.99 -1.02 -17.36
C ASP A 223 -15.38 -2.39 -16.77
N MET A 224 -16.58 -2.45 -16.19
CA MET A 224 -17.17 -3.72 -15.73
C MET A 224 -17.40 -4.70 -16.89
N GLY A 225 -17.61 -4.20 -18.11
CA GLY A 225 -17.80 -5.02 -19.30
C GLY A 225 -16.58 -5.88 -19.62
N ARG A 226 -15.37 -5.38 -19.35
CA ARG A 226 -14.13 -6.16 -19.47
C ARG A 226 -13.90 -7.15 -18.32
N LEU A 227 -14.37 -6.82 -17.12
CA LEU A 227 -14.15 -7.60 -15.90
C LEU A 227 -15.12 -8.77 -15.70
N MET A 228 -16.23 -8.78 -16.43
CA MET A 228 -17.26 -9.82 -16.35
C MET A 228 -17.18 -10.75 -17.57
N PRO A 229 -17.63 -12.01 -17.43
CA PRO A 229 -17.71 -12.92 -18.57
C PRO A 229 -18.75 -12.43 -19.58
N VAL A 230 -18.64 -12.97 -20.79
CA VAL A 230 -19.56 -12.66 -21.89
C VAL A 230 -21.00 -12.99 -21.47
N GLY A 231 -21.95 -12.09 -21.74
CA GLY A 231 -23.35 -12.22 -21.35
C GLY A 231 -23.68 -11.67 -19.95
N HIS A 232 -22.66 -11.34 -19.15
CA HIS A 232 -22.83 -10.79 -17.79
C HIS A 232 -22.18 -9.42 -17.61
N GLU A 233 -21.92 -8.68 -18.70
CA GLU A 233 -21.22 -7.39 -18.70
C GLU A 233 -21.87 -6.32 -17.83
N LYS A 234 -23.21 -6.34 -17.76
CA LYS A 234 -24.02 -5.37 -17.02
C LYS A 234 -24.23 -5.76 -15.56
N HIS A 235 -23.67 -6.89 -15.11
CA HIS A 235 -23.89 -7.36 -13.75
C HIS A 235 -23.13 -6.51 -12.73
N VAL A 236 -23.84 -6.08 -11.69
CA VAL A 236 -23.27 -5.30 -10.57
C VAL A 236 -23.59 -6.02 -9.26
N PHE A 237 -22.56 -6.39 -8.51
CA PHE A 237 -22.74 -7.13 -7.27
C PHE A 237 -23.34 -6.23 -6.17
N GLY A 238 -24.28 -6.77 -5.39
CA GLY A 238 -24.81 -6.11 -4.19
C GLY A 238 -26.08 -5.26 -4.40
N ILE A 239 -26.61 -5.14 -5.61
CA ILE A 239 -27.91 -4.50 -5.89
C ILE A 239 -29.04 -5.55 -5.92
N GLY A 240 -29.06 -6.48 -4.95
CA GLY A 240 -30.07 -7.55 -4.89
C GLY A 240 -30.02 -8.59 -6.03
N MET A 241 -29.16 -8.42 -7.04
CA MET A 241 -29.00 -9.38 -8.11
C MET A 241 -28.35 -10.67 -7.62
N LYS A 242 -28.90 -11.80 -8.06
CA LYS A 242 -28.27 -13.12 -7.88
C LYS A 242 -26.92 -13.14 -8.60
N SER A 243 -25.94 -13.80 -7.99
CA SER A 243 -24.62 -13.97 -8.62
C SER A 243 -24.76 -14.76 -9.93
N PRO A 244 -23.94 -14.46 -10.96
CA PRO A 244 -24.00 -15.19 -12.22
C PRO A 244 -23.74 -16.69 -11.99
N THR A 245 -24.50 -17.50 -12.72
CA THR A 245 -24.35 -18.96 -12.82
C THR A 245 -24.12 -19.30 -14.29
N PRO A 246 -23.27 -20.30 -14.60
CA PRO A 246 -23.06 -20.75 -15.98
C PRO A 246 -24.36 -21.20 -16.64
#